data_AF-A0A1C5DQR0-F1
#
_entry.id   AF-A0A1C5DQR0-F1
#
_cell.length_a   1.000
_cell.length_b   1.000
_cell.length_c   1.000
_cell.angle_alpha   90.00
_cell.angle_beta   90.00
_cell.angle_gamma   90.00
#
_symmetry.space_group_name_H-M   'P 1'
#
loop_
_entity.id
_entity.type
_entity.pdbx_description
1 polymer ?
#
loop_
_entity_poly.entity_id
_entity_poly.type
_entity_poly.pdbx_seq_one_letter_code
_entity_poly.pdbx_strand_id
1 'polypeptide(L)'
;MRPARFQDFTLDLAKNSPGVTRVQTLAEAGDTKHPFGLAITTGDGEARWQIMGQLAEGEKHEHSDVPVNGEPVQAVADPAPGDHEGWLAAAIARAESPEIASIERWSTRPGEGSSRGLTVVFHNGARAFVRQL
;
A
#
# COMPACT_ATOMS: atom_id res chain seq x y z
N MET A 1 -4.85 10.96 1.49
CA MET A 1 -3.52 10.71 0.91
C MET A 1 -3.58 10.40 -0.58
N ARG A 2 -2.82 11.13 -1.42
CA ARG A 2 -2.68 10.91 -2.87
C ARG A 2 -1.65 9.80 -3.20
N PRO A 3 -1.70 9.18 -4.41
CA PRO A 3 -0.83 8.05 -4.77
C PRO A 3 0.67 8.27 -4.63
N ALA A 4 1.17 9.45 -5.04
CA ALA A 4 2.60 9.78 -4.90
C ALA A 4 3.04 9.79 -3.43
N ARG A 5 2.29 10.49 -2.56
CA ARG A 5 2.58 10.53 -1.11
C ARG A 5 2.47 9.14 -0.48
N PHE A 6 1.50 8.35 -0.92
CA PHE A 6 1.34 6.98 -0.44
C PHE A 6 2.47 6.05 -0.91
N GLN A 7 2.98 6.22 -2.13
CA GLN A 7 4.16 5.52 -2.61
C GLN A 7 5.39 5.87 -1.76
N ASP A 8 5.65 7.16 -1.52
CA ASP A 8 6.79 7.62 -0.71
C ASP A 8 6.70 7.08 0.72
N PHE A 9 5.51 7.16 1.33
CA PHE A 9 5.22 6.60 2.65
C PHE A 9 5.50 5.10 2.70
N THR A 10 4.99 4.34 1.73
CA THR A 10 5.13 2.87 1.72
C THR A 10 6.58 2.46 1.39
N LEU A 11 7.28 3.25 0.57
CA LEU A 11 8.68 3.06 0.24
C LEU A 11 9.56 3.24 1.49
N ASP A 12 9.36 4.32 2.26
CA ASP A 12 10.10 4.56 3.50
C ASP A 12 9.81 3.47 4.54
N LEU A 13 8.54 3.09 4.70
CA LEU A 13 8.13 2.00 5.57
C LEU A 13 8.85 0.69 5.22
N ALA A 14 8.83 0.30 3.95
CA ALA A 14 9.46 -0.94 3.49
C ALA A 14 10.99 -0.91 3.66
N LYS A 15 11.64 0.25 3.45
CA LYS A 15 13.10 0.40 3.69
C LYS A 15 13.48 0.08 5.13
N ASN A 16 12.62 0.44 6.07
CA ASN A 16 12.85 0.30 7.51
C ASN A 16 12.25 -1.00 8.09
N SER A 17 11.67 -1.86 7.25
CA SER A 17 11.02 -3.09 7.70
C SER A 17 12.02 -4.26 7.80
N PRO A 18 12.00 -5.03 8.89
CA PRO A 18 12.85 -6.21 9.04
C PRO A 18 12.67 -7.23 7.90
N GLY A 19 13.78 -7.79 7.42
CA GLY A 19 13.77 -8.81 6.36
C GLY A 19 13.67 -8.26 4.93
N VAL A 20 13.50 -6.95 4.76
CA VAL A 20 13.61 -6.29 3.45
C VAL A 20 15.08 -6.09 3.11
N THR A 21 15.49 -6.56 1.94
CA THR A 21 16.87 -6.44 1.44
C THR A 21 17.00 -5.36 0.37
N ARG A 22 15.91 -5.07 -0.35
CA ARG A 22 15.85 -4.00 -1.34
C ARG A 22 14.43 -3.49 -1.47
N VAL A 23 14.28 -2.18 -1.63
CA VAL A 23 13.03 -1.57 -2.08
C VAL A 23 13.34 -0.38 -2.97
N GLN A 24 12.56 -0.25 -4.03
CA GLN A 24 12.66 0.82 -5.02
C GLN A 24 11.28 1.04 -5.65
N THR A 25 11.10 2.20 -6.28
CA THR A 25 9.92 2.45 -7.11
C THR A 25 9.91 1.52 -8.33
N LEU A 26 8.73 1.27 -8.90
CA LEU A 26 8.62 0.51 -10.16
C LEU A 26 9.40 1.18 -11.30
N ALA A 27 9.41 2.52 -11.36
CA ALA A 27 10.19 3.27 -12.33
C ALA A 27 11.71 3.00 -12.22
N GLU A 28 12.26 3.01 -11.00
CA GLU A 28 13.66 2.64 -10.73
C GLU A 28 13.94 1.17 -11.06
N ALA A 29 12.93 0.30 -10.96
CA ALA A 29 12.99 -1.10 -11.37
C ALA A 29 12.84 -1.32 -12.89
N GLY A 30 12.70 -0.25 -13.68
CA GLY A 30 12.54 -0.29 -15.13
C GLY A 30 11.11 -0.45 -15.63
N ASP A 31 10.11 -0.44 -14.75
CA ASP A 31 8.69 -0.45 -15.11
C ASP A 31 8.15 0.98 -15.17
N THR A 32 8.02 1.48 -16.39
CA THR A 32 7.47 2.81 -16.70
C THR A 32 5.98 2.78 -17.08
N LYS A 33 5.36 1.60 -17.12
CA LYS A 33 3.94 1.44 -17.44
C LYS A 33 3.06 1.83 -16.25
N HIS A 34 3.56 1.62 -15.04
CA HIS A 34 2.85 1.88 -13.79
C HIS A 34 3.46 3.11 -13.10
N PRO A 35 2.82 4.29 -13.16
CA PRO A 35 3.42 5.54 -12.72
C PRO A 35 3.74 5.57 -11.22
N PHE A 36 2.97 4.81 -10.43
CA PHE A 36 3.20 4.63 -9.00
C PHE A 36 3.24 3.14 -8.67
N GLY A 37 4.23 2.76 -7.87
CA GLY A 37 4.39 1.37 -7.45
C GLY A 37 5.75 1.09 -6.84
N LEU A 38 5.89 -0.09 -6.25
CA LEU A 38 7.09 -0.52 -5.53
C LEU A 38 7.51 -1.92 -5.98
N ALA A 39 8.82 -2.14 -6.07
CA ALA A 39 9.41 -3.47 -6.06
C ALA A 39 10.06 -3.68 -4.68
N ILE A 40 9.62 -4.70 -3.95
CA ILE A 40 10.09 -5.01 -2.60
C ILE A 40 10.70 -6.41 -2.61
N THR A 41 11.98 -6.50 -2.28
CA THR A 41 12.71 -7.76 -2.17
C THR A 41 12.90 -8.12 -0.69
N THR A 42 12.50 -9.34 -0.36
CA THR A 42 12.66 -9.95 0.97
C THR A 42 13.41 -11.28 0.85
N GLY A 43 13.62 -11.98 1.98
CA GLY A 43 14.12 -13.36 1.96
C GLY A 43 13.25 -14.34 1.14
N ASP A 44 11.96 -14.05 1.01
CA ASP A 44 10.99 -14.89 0.28
C ASP A 44 10.93 -14.56 -1.22
N GLY A 45 11.65 -13.53 -1.69
CA GLY A 45 11.68 -13.10 -3.09
C GLY A 45 11.27 -11.64 -3.30
N GLU A 46 11.13 -11.27 -4.58
CA GLU A 46 10.69 -9.94 -5.01
C GLU A 46 9.19 -9.93 -5.33
N ALA A 47 8.46 -9.02 -4.69
CA ALA A 47 7.07 -8.70 -5.03
C ALA A 47 6.98 -7.30 -5.63
N ARG A 48 6.23 -7.17 -6.72
CA ARG A 48 5.98 -5.90 -7.42
C ARG A 48 4.55 -5.46 -7.23
N TRP A 49 4.37 -4.20 -6.89
CA TRP A 49 3.10 -3.62 -6.50
C TRP A 49 2.82 -2.36 -7.33
N GLN A 50 1.74 -2.38 -8.10
CA GLN A 50 1.19 -1.17 -8.70
C GLN A 50 0.32 -0.44 -7.68
N ILE A 51 0.43 0.88 -7.60
CA ILE A 51 -0.41 1.73 -6.76
C ILE A 51 -1.32 2.59 -7.65
N MET A 52 -2.62 2.55 -7.41
CA MET A 52 -3.63 3.38 -8.08
C MET A 52 -4.43 4.16 -7.04
N GLY A 53 -4.69 5.44 -7.30
CA GLY A 53 -5.51 6.28 -6.41
C GLY A 53 -6.91 6.50 -6.92
N GLN A 54 -7.84 6.62 -5.98
CA GLN A 54 -9.17 7.17 -6.19
C GLN A 54 -9.37 8.31 -5.20
N LEU A 55 -9.83 9.46 -5.70
CA LEU A 55 -10.14 10.61 -4.85
C LEU A 55 -11.39 10.38 -4.01
N ALA A 56 -11.52 11.15 -2.94
CA ALA A 56 -12.77 11.22 -2.21
C ALA A 56 -13.90 11.73 -3.13
N GLU A 57 -15.14 11.35 -2.81
CA GLU A 57 -16.30 11.81 -3.56
C GLU A 57 -16.40 13.34 -3.53
N GLY A 58 -16.54 13.97 -4.70
CA GLY A 58 -16.60 15.42 -4.85
C GLY A 58 -15.26 16.15 -4.81
N GLU A 59 -14.14 15.46 -4.57
CA GLU A 59 -12.81 16.07 -4.54
C GLU A 59 -12.25 16.25 -5.96
N LYS A 60 -11.62 17.42 -6.21
CA LYS A 60 -10.94 17.72 -7.47
C LYS A 60 -9.43 17.55 -7.35
N HIS A 61 -8.76 17.38 -8.49
CA HIS A 61 -7.29 17.36 -8.57
C HIS A 61 -6.65 18.75 -8.43
N GLU A 62 -7.45 19.82 -8.38
CA GLU A 62 -7.00 21.21 -8.42
C GLU A 62 -6.43 21.71 -7.08
N HIS A 63 -6.69 20.98 -5.99
CA HIS A 63 -6.26 21.37 -4.64
C HIS A 63 -5.22 20.40 -4.09
N SER A 64 -4.31 20.93 -3.28
CA SER A 64 -3.35 20.13 -2.53
C SER A 64 -4.06 19.13 -1.62
N ASP A 65 -3.46 17.96 -1.45
CA ASP A 65 -3.92 16.92 -0.53
C ASP A 65 -3.92 17.44 0.91
N VAL A 66 -5.10 17.60 1.50
CA VAL A 66 -5.25 17.96 2.91
C VAL A 66 -5.38 16.67 3.73
N PRO A 67 -4.39 16.32 4.57
CA PRO A 67 -4.48 15.16 5.46
C PRO A 67 -5.70 15.27 6.36
N VAL A 68 -6.46 14.18 6.46
CA VAL A 68 -7.51 14.02 7.49
C VAL A 68 -7.03 12.91 8.40
N ASN A 69 -6.96 13.22 9.69
CA ASN A 69 -6.48 12.31 10.72
C ASN A 69 -7.66 11.73 11.50
N GLY A 70 -7.56 10.46 11.90
CA GLY A 70 -8.48 9.77 12.77
C GLY A 70 -7.74 8.72 13.60
N GLU A 71 -8.49 7.75 14.13
CA GLU A 71 -7.90 6.60 14.81
C GLU A 71 -7.13 5.75 13.78
N PRO A 72 -5.85 5.42 14.04
CA PRO A 72 -5.10 4.54 13.16
C PRO A 72 -5.71 3.14 13.09
N VAL A 73 -5.52 2.48 11.96
CA VAL A 73 -5.83 1.06 11.84
C VAL A 73 -5.04 0.26 12.86
N GLN A 74 -5.71 -0.67 13.54
CA GLN A 74 -5.07 -1.56 14.51
C GLN A 74 -4.10 -2.51 13.78
N ALA A 75 -2.99 -2.84 14.46
CA ALA A 75 -2.03 -3.80 13.94
C ALA A 75 -2.71 -5.14 13.61
N VAL A 76 -2.43 -5.67 12.42
CA VAL A 76 -2.89 -7.00 12.00
C VAL A 76 -1.90 -8.08 12.45
N ALA A 77 -2.38 -9.33 12.49
CA ALA A 77 -1.57 -10.49 12.82
C ALA A 77 -0.33 -10.62 11.91
N ASP A 78 0.71 -11.28 12.43
CA ASP A 78 1.91 -11.57 11.65
C ASP A 78 1.56 -12.37 10.39
N PRO A 79 2.12 -11.99 9.23
CA PRO A 79 1.91 -12.72 7.98
C PRO A 79 2.56 -14.10 8.03
N ALA A 80 1.99 -15.06 7.30
CA ALA A 80 2.67 -16.32 7.06
C ALA A 80 3.91 -16.10 6.17
N PRO A 81 4.97 -16.93 6.28
CA PRO A 81 6.10 -16.89 5.35
C PRO A 81 5.63 -16.97 3.89
N GLY A 82 6.20 -16.13 3.01
CA GLY A 82 5.79 -16.02 1.61
C GLY A 82 4.46 -15.29 1.35
N ASP A 83 3.72 -14.86 2.38
CA ASP A 83 2.51 -14.04 2.21
C ASP A 83 2.87 -12.56 2.01
N HIS A 84 3.31 -12.21 0.79
CA HIS A 84 3.71 -10.83 0.47
C HIS A 84 2.57 -9.81 0.66
N GLU A 85 1.32 -10.21 0.39
CA GLU A 85 0.15 -9.34 0.59
C GLU A 85 -0.12 -9.09 2.08
N GLY A 86 -0.09 -10.16 2.89
CA GLY A 86 -0.20 -10.06 4.34
C GLY A 86 0.93 -9.25 4.95
N TRP A 87 2.16 -9.44 4.46
CA TRP A 87 3.33 -8.70 4.91
C TRP A 87 3.18 -7.20 4.64
N LEU A 88 2.75 -6.80 3.44
CA LEU A 88 2.57 -5.40 3.11
C LEU A 88 1.44 -4.77 3.94
N ALA A 89 0.33 -5.49 4.13
CA ALA A 89 -0.76 -5.04 4.99
C ALA A 89 -0.31 -4.84 6.46
N ALA A 90 0.47 -5.79 6.98
CA ALA A 90 1.01 -5.72 8.34
C ALA A 90 2.01 -4.56 8.52
N ALA A 91 2.88 -4.36 7.53
CA ALA A 91 3.81 -3.23 7.55
C ALA A 91 3.03 -1.91 7.61
N ILE A 92 2.05 -1.72 6.73
CA ILE A 92 1.27 -0.46 6.66
C ILE A 92 0.49 -0.24 7.97
N ALA A 93 -0.10 -1.30 8.54
CA ALA A 93 -0.84 -1.18 9.80
C ALA A 93 0.06 -0.79 10.98
N ARG A 94 1.26 -1.37 11.08
CA ARG A 94 2.25 -1.05 12.13
C ARG A 94 2.82 0.36 12.06
N ALA A 95 2.66 1.02 10.92
CA ALA A 95 3.01 2.42 10.78
C ALA A 95 2.11 3.34 11.63
N GLU A 96 0.95 2.83 12.08
CA GLU A 96 -0.04 3.56 12.87
C GLU A 96 -0.37 4.94 12.26
N SER A 97 -0.41 5.01 10.94
CA SER A 97 -0.67 6.26 10.23
C SER A 97 -2.06 6.78 10.60
N PRO A 98 -2.19 8.00 11.15
CA PRO A 98 -3.49 8.55 11.53
C PRO A 98 -4.35 8.89 10.32
N GLU A 99 -3.79 8.87 9.10
CA GLU A 99 -4.55 9.09 7.87
C GLU A 99 -5.26 7.84 7.34
N ILE A 100 -4.85 6.65 7.77
CA ILE A 100 -5.36 5.38 7.27
C ILE A 100 -6.53 4.93 8.15
N ALA A 101 -7.71 4.83 7.55
CA ALA A 101 -8.93 4.38 8.21
C ALA A 101 -9.07 2.87 8.20
N SER A 102 -8.71 2.20 7.09
CA SER A 102 -8.75 0.75 7.00
C SER A 102 -7.84 0.20 5.90
N ILE A 103 -7.52 -1.09 6.04
CA ILE A 103 -6.76 -1.88 5.05
C ILE A 103 -7.56 -3.16 4.79
N GLU A 104 -7.86 -3.43 3.53
CA GLU A 104 -8.59 -4.62 3.11
C GLU A 104 -7.72 -5.44 2.15
N ARG A 105 -7.47 -6.70 2.52
CA ARG A 105 -6.75 -7.68 1.70
C ARG A 105 -7.68 -8.31 0.66
N TRP A 106 -7.26 -8.31 -0.61
CA TRP A 106 -8.09 -8.85 -1.69
C TRP A 106 -8.16 -10.37 -1.63
N SER A 107 -7.05 -11.03 -1.22
CA SER A 107 -7.00 -12.49 -1.10
C SER A 107 -7.92 -13.07 -0.03
N THR A 108 -8.43 -12.23 0.88
CA THR A 108 -9.36 -12.65 1.93
C THR A 108 -10.82 -12.38 1.56
N ARG A 109 -11.10 -11.80 0.38
CA ARG A 109 -12.46 -11.50 -0.05
C ARG A 109 -13.19 -12.76 -0.51
N PRO A 110 -14.48 -12.92 -0.14
CA PRO A 110 -15.28 -14.03 -0.63
C PRO A 110 -15.46 -13.93 -2.16
N GLY A 111 -15.04 -14.95 -2.89
CA GLY A 111 -15.25 -15.08 -4.34
C GLY A 111 -14.18 -14.46 -5.25
N GLU A 112 -13.17 -13.75 -4.72
CA GLU A 112 -12.04 -13.26 -5.51
C GLU A 112 -10.86 -14.25 -5.47
N GLY A 113 -10.92 -15.28 -6.33
CA GLY A 113 -10.00 -16.42 -6.25
C GLY A 113 -8.57 -16.24 -6.80
N SER A 114 -8.20 -15.07 -7.34
CA SER A 114 -6.90 -14.95 -8.04
C SER A 114 -6.16 -13.62 -7.90
N SER A 115 -6.81 -12.55 -7.42
CA SER A 115 -6.20 -11.23 -7.38
C SER A 115 -5.50 -11.00 -6.04
N ARG A 116 -4.19 -10.75 -6.08
CA ARG A 116 -3.40 -10.35 -4.91
C ARG A 116 -3.28 -8.84 -4.84
N GLY A 117 -3.53 -8.28 -3.67
CA GLY A 117 -3.57 -6.85 -3.50
C GLY A 117 -4.24 -6.41 -2.22
N LEU A 118 -4.25 -5.09 -2.00
CA LEU A 118 -4.92 -4.48 -0.88
C LEU A 118 -5.58 -3.16 -1.29
N THR A 119 -6.66 -2.83 -0.61
CA THR A 119 -7.30 -1.51 -0.65
C THR A 119 -6.99 -0.81 0.66
N VAL A 120 -6.34 0.35 0.59
CA VAL A 120 -6.17 1.27 1.72
C VAL A 120 -7.23 2.35 1.60
N VAL A 121 -8.03 2.53 2.65
CA VAL A 121 -9.00 3.61 2.74
C VAL A 121 -8.45 4.66 3.70
N PHE A 122 -8.45 5.92 3.27
CA PHE A 122 -8.02 7.04 4.09
C PHE A 122 -9.21 7.72 4.78
N HIS A 123 -8.99 8.37 5.91
CA HIS A 123 -10.04 9.10 6.64
C HIS A 123 -10.65 10.25 5.83
N ASN A 124 -9.94 10.78 4.84
CA ASN A 124 -10.48 11.77 3.92
C ASN A 124 -11.44 11.18 2.86
N GLY A 125 -11.66 9.86 2.83
CA GLY A 125 -12.52 9.16 1.88
C GLY A 125 -11.82 8.73 0.59
N ALA A 126 -10.58 9.16 0.34
CA ALA A 126 -9.77 8.67 -0.77
C ALA A 126 -9.36 7.21 -0.56
N ARG A 127 -8.98 6.54 -1.64
CA ARG A 127 -8.52 5.14 -1.62
C ARG A 127 -7.24 4.96 -2.41
N ALA A 128 -6.38 4.06 -1.92
CA ALA A 128 -5.27 3.50 -2.69
C ALA A 128 -5.52 2.01 -2.96
N PHE A 129 -5.45 1.60 -4.21
CA PHE A 129 -5.50 0.22 -4.64
C PHE A 129 -4.07 -0.23 -4.94
N VAL A 130 -3.57 -1.19 -4.18
CA VAL A 130 -2.22 -1.72 -4.30
C VAL A 130 -2.32 -3.14 -4.84
N ARG A 131 -2.01 -3.31 -6.12
CA ARG A 131 -2.18 -4.58 -6.84
C ARG A 131 -0.83 -5.24 -7.04
N GLN A 132 -0.73 -6.54 -6.75
CA GLN A 132 0.46 -7.31 -7.11
C GLN A 132 0.52 -7.54 -8.64
N LEU A 133 1.70 -7.35 -9.23
CA LEU A 133 1.98 -7.56 -10.66
C LEU A 133 2.46 -8.99 -10.95
#